data_AF-A0A2V5SGZ8-F1
#
_entry.id   AF-A0A2V5SGZ8-F1
#
_cell.length_a   1.000
_cell.length_b   1.000
_cell.length_c   1.000
_cell.angle_alpha   90.00
_cell.angle_beta   90.00
_cell.angle_gamma   90.00
#
_symmetry.space_group_name_H-M   'P 1'
#
loop_
_entity.id
_entity.type
_entity.pdbx_description
1 polymer ?
#
loop_
_entity_poly.entity_id
_entity_poly.type
_entity_poly.pdbx_seq_one_letter_code
_entity_poly.pdbx_strand_id
1 'polypeptide(L)'
;MPNQSTPWFRILDRFNTLDIFRLPQPPLIDRGFGLIYDTERDITWLQDMNYAKTVGRSADGQLTWPAAMAWVSSLNYRGIRGWRLPTALNRDGSGPVVGNNCVGSELGHLYLDVFATHPNIVTLGNGTIPCIYWTSTEASPEEAYALDLFSLRQGTLWKDPFQQSVPLSGPVLSWPVHDGDVAAELRSNWLQRLFSSIVSMFRS
;
A
#
# COMPACT_ATOMS: atom_id res chain seq x y z
N MET A 1 23.17 22.46 -66.87
CA MET A 1 23.07 22.87 -65.44
C MET A 1 21.61 22.78 -65.02
N PRO A 2 21.21 21.79 -64.20
CA PRO A 2 19.91 21.80 -63.57
C PRO A 2 20.02 22.16 -62.08
N ASN A 3 19.38 23.28 -61.76
CA ASN A 3 18.67 23.66 -60.53
C ASN A 3 18.84 22.77 -59.28
N GLN A 4 19.42 23.36 -58.23
CA GLN A 4 19.35 22.88 -56.86
C GLN A 4 18.07 23.37 -56.18
N SER A 5 17.21 22.46 -55.73
CA SER A 5 16.32 22.57 -54.55
C SER A 5 15.43 21.33 -54.52
N THR A 6 15.77 20.29 -53.75
CA THR A 6 15.36 20.18 -52.34
C THR A 6 15.98 18.93 -51.72
N PRO A 7 16.56 18.98 -50.51
CA PRO A 7 16.81 17.77 -49.74
C PRO A 7 16.03 17.82 -48.43
N TRP A 8 14.78 17.35 -48.42
CA TRP A 8 14.09 17.02 -47.15
C TRP A 8 14.29 15.55 -46.73
N PHE A 9 15.30 14.86 -47.29
CA PHE A 9 15.57 13.44 -47.01
C PHE A 9 17.01 13.11 -46.58
N ARG A 10 17.64 13.97 -45.78
CA ARG A 10 18.77 13.60 -44.91
C ARG A 10 18.66 14.50 -43.68
N ILE A 11 18.17 14.05 -42.53
CA ILE A 11 18.94 13.28 -41.53
C ILE A 11 17.95 12.36 -40.79
N LEU A 12 17.80 11.12 -41.26
CA LEU A 12 17.30 10.01 -40.44
C LEU A 12 18.53 9.22 -39.98
N ASP A 13 19.37 9.84 -39.16
CA ASP A 13 20.60 9.17 -38.71
C ASP A 13 21.06 9.62 -37.32
N ARG A 14 20.10 9.88 -36.41
CA ARG A 14 20.33 9.98 -34.95
C ARG A 14 19.04 10.03 -34.11
N PHE A 15 18.03 9.24 -34.49
CA PHE A 15 16.90 8.96 -33.61
C PHE A 15 16.95 7.51 -33.18
N ASN A 16 17.54 7.25 -32.01
CA ASN A 16 17.33 5.99 -31.30
C ASN A 16 15.82 5.87 -31.04
N THR A 17 15.18 4.91 -31.69
CA THR A 17 13.74 4.59 -31.62
C THR A 17 13.32 3.97 -30.29
N LEU A 18 13.71 4.53 -29.14
CA LEU A 18 13.36 3.98 -27.82
C LEU A 18 12.72 4.98 -26.84
N ASP A 19 12.68 6.29 -27.12
CA ASP A 19 12.12 7.29 -26.19
C ASP A 19 10.92 8.06 -26.78
N ILE A 20 9.92 7.33 -27.28
CA ILE A 20 8.62 7.91 -27.63
C ILE A 20 7.55 7.34 -26.68
N PHE A 21 7.29 8.11 -25.62
CA PHE A 21 6.19 8.01 -24.64
C PHE A 21 6.28 6.90 -23.58
N ARG A 22 7.22 7.01 -22.63
CA ARG A 22 7.00 6.42 -21.30
C ARG A 22 6.05 7.32 -20.52
N LEU A 23 4.76 7.01 -20.53
CA LEU A 23 3.80 7.67 -19.64
C LEU A 23 4.22 7.41 -18.18
N PRO A 24 4.09 8.40 -17.29
CA PRO A 24 4.33 8.18 -15.87
C PRO A 24 3.42 7.04 -15.38
N GLN A 25 3.97 6.18 -14.51
CA GLN A 25 3.16 5.12 -13.90
C GLN A 25 2.11 5.76 -12.98
N PRO A 26 0.90 5.18 -12.88
CA PRO A 26 -0.08 5.64 -11.92
C PRO A 26 0.44 5.43 -10.48
N PRO A 27 0.14 6.33 -9.52
CA PRO A 27 0.66 6.23 -8.16
C PRO A 27 0.24 4.92 -7.49
N LEU A 28 -0.98 4.43 -7.77
CA LEU A 28 -1.46 3.12 -7.33
C LEU A 28 -1.80 2.22 -8.51
N ILE A 29 -1.53 0.93 -8.37
CA ILE A 29 -1.88 -0.12 -9.31
C ILE A 29 -2.64 -1.22 -8.57
N ASP A 30 -3.88 -1.50 -8.98
CA ASP A 30 -4.57 -2.72 -8.56
C ASP A 30 -3.88 -3.93 -9.22
N ARG A 31 -3.27 -4.78 -8.39
CA ARG A 31 -2.55 -5.96 -8.87
C ARG A 31 -3.45 -7.18 -9.04
N GLY A 32 -4.72 -7.06 -8.69
CA GLY A 32 -5.64 -8.14 -8.45
C GLY A 32 -5.32 -8.85 -7.14
N PHE A 33 -6.00 -9.97 -6.89
CA PHE A 33 -5.79 -10.83 -5.72
C PHE A 33 -5.98 -10.14 -4.36
N GLY A 34 -6.57 -8.94 -4.31
CA GLY A 34 -6.72 -8.15 -3.09
C GLY A 34 -5.48 -7.36 -2.71
N LEU A 35 -4.64 -6.97 -3.68
CA LEU A 35 -3.37 -6.27 -3.49
C LEU A 35 -3.33 -4.97 -4.30
N ILE A 36 -2.98 -3.88 -3.63
CA ILE A 36 -2.80 -2.55 -4.24
C ILE A 36 -1.33 -2.16 -4.10
N TYR A 37 -0.63 -2.01 -5.22
CA TYR A 37 0.77 -1.59 -5.24
C TYR A 37 0.88 -0.07 -5.34
N ASP A 38 1.62 0.54 -4.42
CA ASP A 38 2.01 1.94 -4.39
C ASP A 38 3.37 2.10 -5.07
N THR A 39 3.35 2.73 -6.24
CA THR A 39 4.55 2.86 -7.10
C THR A 39 5.50 3.94 -6.61
N GLU A 40 5.03 4.88 -5.80
CA GLU A 40 5.83 5.98 -5.29
C GLU A 40 6.58 5.59 -4.02
N ARG A 41 5.96 4.73 -3.20
CA ARG A 41 6.54 4.21 -1.95
C ARG A 41 7.22 2.85 -2.09
N ASP A 42 7.00 2.15 -3.19
CA ASP A 42 7.47 0.77 -3.39
C ASP A 42 6.96 -0.15 -2.27
N ILE A 43 5.64 -0.12 -2.04
CA ILE A 43 4.96 -0.95 -1.05
C ILE A 43 3.65 -1.50 -1.62
N THR A 44 3.18 -2.62 -1.08
CA THR A 44 1.88 -3.20 -1.42
C THR A 44 0.96 -3.18 -0.20
N TRP A 45 -0.22 -2.61 -0.37
CA TRP A 45 -1.31 -2.63 0.60
C TRP A 45 -2.22 -3.83 0.35
N LEU A 46 -2.80 -4.40 1.42
CA LEU A 46 -4.01 -5.20 1.24
C LEU A 46 -5.16 -4.30 0.79
N GLN A 47 -5.95 -4.75 -0.18
CA GLN A 47 -7.15 -4.02 -0.61
C GLN A 47 -8.26 -4.03 0.45
N ASP A 48 -8.22 -5.02 1.35
CA ASP A 48 -9.09 -5.14 2.51
C ASP A 48 -8.52 -4.33 3.69
N MET A 49 -9.18 -3.22 3.99
CA MET A 49 -8.77 -2.28 5.03
C MET A 49 -9.01 -2.78 6.46
N ASN A 50 -9.83 -3.83 6.63
CA ASN A 50 -10.13 -4.44 7.92
C ASN A 50 -9.99 -5.97 7.86
N TYR A 51 -8.84 -6.41 7.34
CA TYR A 51 -8.61 -7.83 7.13
C TYR A 51 -8.63 -8.65 8.43
N ALA A 52 -8.30 -8.04 9.57
CA ALA A 52 -8.42 -8.68 10.89
C ALA A 52 -9.84 -9.18 11.14
N LYS A 53 -10.85 -8.38 10.79
CA LYS A 53 -12.25 -8.77 10.88
C LYS A 53 -12.58 -9.86 9.87
N THR A 54 -12.16 -9.68 8.61
CA THR A 54 -12.45 -10.60 7.50
C THR A 54 -12.01 -12.03 7.79
N VAL A 55 -10.85 -12.21 8.42
CA VAL A 55 -10.32 -13.54 8.77
C VAL A 55 -10.72 -14.02 10.17
N GLY A 56 -11.60 -13.29 10.87
CA GLY A 56 -12.05 -13.63 12.22
C GLY A 56 -10.95 -13.51 13.29
N ARG A 57 -9.89 -12.73 13.04
CA ARG A 57 -8.86 -12.45 14.04
C ARG A 57 -9.41 -11.62 15.20
N SER A 58 -10.31 -10.70 14.90
CA SER A 58 -11.09 -9.93 15.86
C SER A 58 -12.52 -9.77 15.33
N ALA A 59 -13.52 -9.76 16.20
CA ALA A 59 -14.93 -9.69 15.80
C ALA A 59 -15.29 -8.37 15.10
N ASP A 60 -14.63 -7.29 15.49
CA ASP A 60 -14.80 -5.94 14.93
C ASP A 60 -13.55 -5.46 14.16
N GLY A 61 -12.47 -6.23 14.22
CA GLY A 61 -11.18 -5.90 13.59
C GLY A 61 -10.24 -5.11 14.48
N GLN A 62 -10.68 -4.73 15.69
CA GLN A 62 -9.87 -3.96 16.61
C GLN A 62 -8.86 -4.85 17.33
N LEU A 63 -7.64 -4.33 17.47
CA LEU A 63 -6.52 -4.99 18.14
C LEU A 63 -5.73 -3.95 18.94
N THR A 64 -5.19 -4.35 20.09
CA THR A 64 -4.18 -3.53 20.79
C THR A 64 -2.94 -3.44 19.91
N TRP A 65 -2.14 -2.40 20.07
CA TRP A 65 -0.94 -2.22 19.25
C TRP A 65 0.02 -3.43 19.29
N PRO A 66 0.32 -4.05 20.45
CA PRO A 66 1.14 -5.27 20.48
C PRO A 66 0.48 -6.45 19.75
N ALA A 67 -0.84 -6.60 19.89
CA ALA A 67 -1.59 -7.67 19.22
C ALA A 67 -1.65 -7.46 17.69
N ALA A 68 -1.75 -6.21 17.25
CA ALA A 68 -1.70 -5.81 15.85
C ALA A 68 -0.33 -6.12 15.23
N MET A 69 0.76 -5.67 15.87
CA MET A 69 2.13 -5.96 15.45
C MET A 69 2.39 -7.47 15.34
N ALA A 70 2.00 -8.24 16.36
CA ALA A 70 2.16 -9.70 16.37
C ALA A 70 1.32 -10.38 15.28
N TRP A 71 0.08 -9.95 15.09
CA TRP A 71 -0.80 -10.54 14.08
C TRP A 71 -0.28 -10.25 12.66
N VAL A 72 -0.01 -8.99 12.34
CA VAL A 72 0.40 -8.60 10.99
C VAL A 72 1.75 -9.23 10.62
N SER A 73 2.72 -9.27 11.54
CA SER A 73 4.01 -9.94 11.28
C SER A 73 3.89 -11.46 11.04
N SER A 74 2.87 -12.10 11.61
CA SER A 74 2.57 -13.52 11.38
C SER A 74 1.73 -13.80 10.11
N LEU A 75 1.25 -12.75 9.44
CA LEU A 75 0.28 -12.88 8.37
C LEU A 75 0.87 -13.63 7.17
N ASN A 76 0.11 -14.59 6.66
CA ASN A 76 0.37 -15.26 5.39
C ASN A 76 -0.82 -15.02 4.46
N TYR A 77 -0.69 -14.02 3.59
CA TYR A 77 -1.72 -13.66 2.63
C TYR A 77 -1.44 -14.36 1.31
N ARG A 78 -2.21 -15.41 0.98
CA ARG A 78 -2.09 -16.16 -0.28
C ARG A 78 -0.68 -16.73 -0.55
N GLY A 79 0.09 -17.03 0.50
CA GLY A 79 1.48 -17.50 0.38
C GLY A 79 2.53 -16.41 0.63
N ILE A 80 2.14 -15.14 0.63
CA ILE A 80 3.03 -14.00 0.89
C ILE A 80 3.13 -13.77 2.39
N ARG A 81 4.35 -13.78 2.92
CA ARG A 81 4.72 -13.43 4.30
C ARG A 81 5.54 -12.16 4.30
N GLY A 82 5.80 -11.57 5.47
CA GLY A 82 6.60 -10.35 5.60
C GLY A 82 5.77 -9.08 5.73
N TRP A 83 4.47 -9.22 5.98
CA TRP A 83 3.57 -8.09 6.22
C TRP A 83 3.95 -7.35 7.51
N ARG A 84 3.76 -6.03 7.49
CA ARG A 84 3.97 -5.14 8.63
C ARG A 84 2.84 -4.11 8.71
N LEU A 85 2.75 -3.43 9.85
CA LEU A 85 1.98 -2.19 9.93
C LEU A 85 2.71 -1.07 9.17
N PRO A 86 1.98 -0.08 8.63
CA PRO A 86 2.58 1.06 7.95
C PRO A 86 3.44 1.86 8.93
N THR A 87 4.45 2.58 8.46
CA THR A 87 5.27 3.46 9.32
C THR A 87 4.71 4.88 9.41
N ALA A 88 4.88 5.51 10.58
CA ALA A 88 4.61 6.94 10.81
C ALA A 88 5.78 7.83 10.36
N LEU A 89 6.93 7.25 10.03
CA LEU A 89 8.12 7.96 9.56
C LEU A 89 7.94 8.47 8.14
N ASN A 90 8.62 9.58 7.83
CA ASN A 90 8.75 10.08 6.48
C ASN A 90 9.55 9.10 5.62
N ARG A 91 9.42 9.22 4.29
CA ARG A 91 10.13 8.35 3.33
C ARG A 91 11.66 8.37 3.51
N ASP A 92 12.21 9.51 3.90
CA ASP A 92 13.64 9.68 4.18
C ASP A 92 14.06 9.18 5.57
N GLY A 93 13.13 8.57 6.33
CA GLY A 93 13.33 8.08 7.69
C GLY A 93 13.20 9.15 8.78
N SER A 94 12.94 10.41 8.42
CA SER A 94 12.74 11.50 9.40
C SER A 94 11.36 11.45 10.06
N GLY A 95 11.15 12.28 11.08
CA GLY A 95 9.90 12.33 11.84
C GLY A 95 9.81 11.26 12.95
N PRO A 96 8.59 10.84 13.37
CA PRO A 96 7.29 11.19 12.80
C PRO A 96 6.87 12.65 12.99
N VAL A 97 6.12 13.20 12.03
CA VAL A 97 5.43 14.50 12.20
C VAL A 97 4.13 14.26 12.99
N VAL A 98 3.83 15.13 13.95
CA VAL A 98 2.57 15.10 14.72
C VAL A 98 1.71 16.29 14.33
N GLY A 99 0.46 16.02 13.98
CA GLY A 99 -0.49 17.06 13.58
C GLY A 99 -1.28 16.70 12.33
N ASN A 100 -1.92 17.71 11.76
CA ASN A 100 -2.73 17.57 10.56
C ASN A 100 -1.84 17.64 9.32
N ASN A 101 -2.29 17.07 8.20
CA ASN A 101 -1.59 17.12 6.90
C ASN A 101 -0.17 16.53 6.93
N CYS A 102 0.05 15.50 7.77
CA CYS A 102 1.31 14.77 7.81
C CYS A 102 1.40 13.81 6.59
N VAL A 103 1.74 14.34 5.41
CA VAL A 103 1.79 13.58 4.14
C VAL A 103 3.01 12.64 4.01
N GLY A 104 4.00 12.77 4.91
CA GLY A 104 5.26 12.05 4.79
C GLY A 104 5.22 10.59 5.20
N SER A 105 4.31 10.19 6.11
CA SER A 105 4.12 8.79 6.49
C SER A 105 3.48 7.95 5.39
N GLU A 106 3.49 6.62 5.50
CA GLU A 106 2.89 5.76 4.47
C GLU A 106 1.37 5.95 4.39
N LEU A 107 0.68 5.96 5.54
CA LEU A 107 -0.76 6.26 5.59
C LEU A 107 -1.05 7.71 5.21
N GLY A 108 -0.19 8.64 5.63
CA GLY A 108 -0.29 10.06 5.29
C GLY A 108 -0.23 10.28 3.78
N HIS A 109 0.74 9.67 3.10
CA HIS A 109 0.85 9.72 1.65
C HIS A 109 -0.36 9.11 0.95
N LEU A 110 -0.79 7.92 1.38
CA LEU A 110 -1.94 7.26 0.76
C LEU A 110 -3.21 8.12 0.84
N TYR A 111 -3.55 8.64 2.02
CA TYR A 111 -4.82 9.35 2.24
C TYR A 111 -4.78 10.84 1.91
N LEU A 112 -3.68 11.52 2.23
CA LEU A 112 -3.61 12.97 2.21
C LEU A 112 -2.98 13.51 0.92
N ASP A 113 -2.32 12.66 0.14
CA ASP A 113 -1.66 13.02 -1.11
C ASP A 113 -2.26 12.24 -2.29
N VAL A 114 -2.14 10.91 -2.28
CA VAL A 114 -2.57 10.07 -3.41
C VAL A 114 -4.08 10.12 -3.61
N PHE A 115 -4.90 9.84 -2.59
CA PHE A 115 -6.36 9.89 -2.76
C PHE A 115 -6.92 11.31 -2.90
N ALA A 116 -6.20 12.32 -2.43
CA ALA A 116 -6.57 13.72 -2.64
C ALA A 116 -6.38 14.15 -4.11
N THR A 117 -5.33 13.66 -4.78
CA THR A 117 -4.99 14.02 -6.16
C THR A 117 -5.55 13.04 -7.20
N HIS A 118 -5.75 11.78 -6.82
CA HIS A 118 -6.23 10.69 -7.68
C HIS A 118 -7.42 9.95 -7.03
N PRO A 119 -8.56 10.62 -6.82
CA PRO A 119 -9.73 9.99 -6.23
C PRO A 119 -10.20 8.82 -7.09
N ASN A 120 -10.58 7.72 -6.45
CA ASN A 120 -11.06 6.48 -7.10
C ASN A 120 -10.05 5.77 -8.02
N ILE A 121 -8.74 6.05 -7.91
CA ILE A 121 -7.71 5.35 -8.69
C ILE A 121 -7.71 3.83 -8.46
N VAL A 122 -8.09 3.40 -7.26
CA VAL A 122 -8.30 2.00 -6.88
C VAL A 122 -9.55 1.90 -6.00
N THR A 123 -10.11 0.69 -5.91
CA THR A 123 -11.19 0.40 -4.96
C THR A 123 -10.60 -0.22 -3.71
N LEU A 124 -10.98 0.29 -2.54
CA LEU A 124 -10.67 -0.33 -1.25
C LEU A 124 -11.95 -0.90 -0.63
N GLY A 125 -11.81 -2.00 0.12
CA GLY A 125 -12.93 -2.71 0.74
C GLY A 125 -12.83 -2.77 2.26
N ASN A 126 -13.98 -3.03 2.91
CA ASN A 126 -14.09 -3.31 4.34
C ASN A 126 -13.55 -2.22 5.30
N GLY A 127 -13.35 -1.00 4.80
CA GLY A 127 -13.07 0.16 5.63
C GLY A 127 -14.32 0.67 6.35
N THR A 128 -14.15 1.13 7.59
CA THR A 128 -15.15 1.91 8.32
C THR A 128 -14.63 3.33 8.49
N ILE A 129 -15.44 4.35 8.23
CA ILE A 129 -15.09 5.75 8.52
C ILE A 129 -16.15 6.30 9.48
N PRO A 130 -15.77 6.96 10.58
CA PRO A 130 -14.40 7.22 11.03
C PRO A 130 -13.65 5.96 11.49
N CYS A 131 -12.32 5.96 11.41
CA CYS A 131 -11.45 4.95 12.01
C CYS A 131 -10.05 5.52 12.29
N ILE A 132 -9.27 4.76 13.07
CA ILE A 132 -7.88 5.05 13.43
C ILE A 132 -7.03 3.87 12.96
N TYR A 133 -5.93 4.11 12.26
CA TYR A 133 -4.99 3.06 11.87
C TYR A 133 -3.71 3.11 12.69
N TRP A 134 -3.35 1.97 13.25
CA TRP A 134 -2.04 1.78 13.86
C TRP A 134 -0.91 1.93 12.83
N THR A 135 0.20 2.51 13.28
CA THR A 135 1.49 2.41 12.58
C THR A 135 2.42 1.45 13.33
N SER A 136 3.48 0.98 12.70
CA SER A 136 4.55 0.19 13.33
C SER A 136 5.48 1.03 14.21
N THR A 137 5.31 2.35 14.24
CA THR A 137 6.20 3.27 14.94
C THR A 137 5.80 3.43 16.39
N GLU A 138 6.65 2.96 17.30
CA GLU A 138 6.52 3.18 18.74
C GLU A 138 6.80 4.66 19.08
N ALA A 139 5.99 5.23 19.98
CA ALA A 139 6.18 6.60 20.46
C ALA A 139 6.82 6.64 21.85
N SER A 140 6.41 5.71 22.72
CA SER A 140 6.95 5.51 24.07
C SER A 140 6.71 4.05 24.49
N PRO A 141 7.18 3.63 25.69
CA PRO A 141 6.84 2.30 26.21
C PRO A 141 5.33 2.04 26.30
N GLU A 142 4.51 3.07 26.48
CA GLU A 142 3.05 2.99 26.62
C GLU A 142 2.27 3.40 25.38
N GLU A 143 2.84 4.18 24.47
CA GLU A 143 2.15 4.77 23.32
C GLU A 143 2.77 4.36 21.98
N ALA A 144 1.94 4.35 20.94
CA ALA A 144 2.36 4.16 19.55
C ALA A 144 1.72 5.21 18.65
N TYR A 145 2.34 5.46 17.49
CA TYR A 145 1.79 6.38 16.51
C TYR A 145 0.62 5.74 15.75
N ALA A 146 -0.38 6.57 15.47
CA ALA A 146 -1.56 6.22 14.68
C ALA A 146 -2.00 7.38 13.79
N LEU A 147 -2.71 7.07 12.71
CA LEU A 147 -3.39 8.05 11.86
C LEU A 147 -4.90 7.97 12.11
N ASP A 148 -5.49 9.06 12.58
CA ASP A 148 -6.94 9.20 12.71
C ASP A 148 -7.52 9.75 11.40
N LEU A 149 -8.32 8.93 10.71
CA LEU A 149 -8.95 9.31 9.44
C LEU A 149 -10.19 10.17 9.60
N PHE A 150 -10.68 10.38 10.83
CA PHE A 150 -11.71 11.40 11.08
C PHE A 150 -11.11 12.79 11.06
N SER A 151 -10.01 12.99 11.79
CA SER A 151 -9.36 14.30 11.93
C SER A 151 -8.22 14.53 10.93
N LEU A 152 -7.88 13.52 10.13
CA LEU A 152 -6.72 13.50 9.21
C LEU A 152 -5.42 13.87 9.93
N ARG A 153 -5.29 13.37 11.18
CA ARG A 153 -4.22 13.73 12.10
C ARG A 153 -3.37 12.53 12.43
N GLN A 154 -2.05 12.69 12.28
CA GLN A 154 -1.08 11.75 12.84
C GLN A 154 -0.77 12.16 14.28
N GLY A 155 -0.83 11.19 15.20
CA GLY A 155 -0.58 11.41 16.62
C GLY A 155 -0.24 10.12 17.35
N THR A 156 -0.25 10.17 18.68
CA THR A 156 0.00 9.00 19.54
C THR A 156 -1.28 8.50 20.18
N LEU A 157 -1.30 7.21 20.51
CA LEU A 157 -2.37 6.56 21.24
C LEU A 157 -1.76 5.50 22.17
N TRP A 158 -2.38 5.29 23.33
CA TRP A 158 -2.04 4.19 24.25
C TRP A 158 -2.06 2.85 23.52
N LYS A 159 -1.04 2.01 23.72
CA LYS A 159 -0.91 0.70 23.06
C LYS A 159 -2.06 -0.25 23.36
N ASP A 160 -2.73 -0.09 24.50
CA ASP A 160 -4.03 -0.69 24.78
C ASP A 160 -5.06 0.41 25.07
N PRO A 161 -5.67 1.00 24.02
CA PRO A 161 -6.59 2.11 24.19
C PRO A 161 -7.95 1.68 24.73
N PHE A 162 -8.27 0.38 24.70
CA PHE A 162 -9.58 -0.15 25.08
C PHE A 162 -9.75 -0.29 26.60
N GLN A 163 -8.63 -0.37 27.31
CA GLN A 163 -8.62 -0.32 28.78
C GLN A 163 -8.58 1.11 29.33
N GLN A 164 -8.36 2.10 28.47
CA GLN A 164 -8.27 3.49 28.86
C GLN A 164 -9.61 4.19 28.68
N SER A 165 -9.91 5.17 29.54
CA SER A 165 -11.07 6.06 29.37
C SER A 165 -10.75 7.20 28.39
N VAL A 166 -10.13 6.87 27.26
CA VAL A 166 -9.74 7.85 26.23
C VAL A 166 -10.79 7.83 25.12
N PRO A 167 -11.41 8.98 24.77
CA PRO A 167 -12.32 9.04 23.64
C PRO A 167 -11.61 8.69 22.33
N LEU A 168 -12.13 7.70 21.60
CA LEU A 168 -11.67 7.31 20.27
C LEU A 168 -12.63 7.86 19.22
N SER A 169 -12.10 8.40 18.11
CA SER A 169 -12.91 8.91 16.99
C SER A 169 -13.61 7.78 16.21
N GLY A 170 -13.12 6.55 16.31
CA GLY A 170 -13.65 5.37 15.64
C GLY A 170 -12.89 4.11 16.04
N PRO A 171 -13.18 2.96 15.40
CA PRO A 171 -12.45 1.72 15.65
C PRO A 171 -10.95 1.86 15.34
N VAL A 172 -10.12 1.21 16.15
CA VAL A 172 -8.67 1.19 15.98
C VAL A 172 -8.25 -0.06 15.23
N LEU A 173 -7.89 0.12 13.96
CA LEU A 173 -7.69 -0.94 12.98
C LEU A 173 -6.22 -1.14 12.64
N SER A 174 -5.94 -2.29 12.03
CA SER A 174 -4.60 -2.74 11.65
C SER A 174 -4.60 -3.04 10.16
N TRP A 175 -4.02 -2.16 9.34
CA TRP A 175 -3.99 -2.33 7.89
C TRP A 175 -2.62 -2.83 7.42
N PRO A 176 -2.50 -4.08 6.94
CA PRO A 176 -1.21 -4.61 6.53
C PRO A 176 -0.67 -3.98 5.24
N VAL A 177 0.63 -3.73 5.25
CA VAL A 177 1.46 -3.34 4.10
C VAL A 177 2.66 -4.29 4.01
N HIS A 178 3.17 -4.46 2.80
CA HIS A 178 4.40 -5.19 2.52
C HIS A 178 5.36 -4.32 1.70
N ASP A 179 6.66 -4.44 1.92
CA ASP A 179 7.68 -3.77 1.09
C ASP A 179 7.74 -4.39 -0.32
N GLY A 180 7.77 -3.57 -1.35
CA GLY A 180 7.84 -3.99 -2.74
C GLY A 180 6.50 -4.44 -3.37
N ASP A 181 6.55 -4.71 -4.67
CA ASP A 181 5.46 -5.29 -5.47
C ASP A 181 5.36 -6.82 -5.33
N VAL A 182 4.70 -7.28 -4.27
CA VAL A 182 4.60 -8.72 -3.94
C VAL A 182 3.60 -9.50 -4.81
N ALA A 183 2.79 -8.82 -5.61
CA ALA A 183 1.82 -9.50 -6.47
C ALA A 183 2.47 -10.20 -7.67
N ALA A 184 3.68 -9.78 -8.06
CA ALA A 184 4.45 -10.44 -9.12
C ALA A 184 4.70 -11.93 -8.82
N GLU A 185 4.92 -12.27 -7.54
CA GLU A 185 5.15 -13.65 -7.07
C GLU A 185 3.91 -14.55 -7.23
N LEU A 186 2.71 -13.98 -7.16
CA LEU A 186 1.47 -14.75 -7.36
C LEU A 186 1.25 -15.09 -8.84
N ARG A 187 1.60 -14.18 -9.76
CA ARG A 187 1.41 -14.37 -11.21
C ARG A 187 2.32 -15.45 -11.76
N SER A 188 3.58 -15.50 -11.33
CA SER A 188 4.53 -16.54 -11.73
C SER A 188 4.06 -17.93 -11.26
N ASN A 189 3.63 -18.04 -10.01
CA ASN A 189 3.13 -19.28 -9.43
C ASN A 189 1.81 -19.76 -10.08
N TRP A 190 0.90 -18.84 -10.41
CA TRP A 190 -0.35 -19.18 -11.09
C TRP A 190 -0.09 -19.70 -12.52
N LEU A 191 0.77 -19.02 -13.29
CA LEU A 191 1.13 -19.46 -14.64
C LEU A 191 1.80 -20.84 -14.61
N GLN A 192 2.76 -21.06 -13.71
CA GLN A 192 3.41 -22.37 -13.57
C GLN A 192 2.42 -23.51 -13.26
N ARG A 193 1.43 -23.26 -12.39
CA ARG A 193 0.38 -24.24 -12.08
C ARG A 193 -0.54 -24.52 -13.26
N LEU A 194 -0.90 -23.48 -14.02
CA LEU A 194 -1.69 -23.63 -15.24
C LEU A 194 -0.94 -24.49 -16.27
N PHE A 195 0.33 -24.15 -16.55
CA PHE A 195 1.16 -24.92 -17.47
C PHE A 195 1.34 -26.37 -17.02
N SER A 196 1.58 -26.61 -15.72
CA SER A 196 1.74 -27.97 -15.18
C SER A 196 0.45 -28.79 -15.31
N SER A 197 -0.71 -28.18 -15.09
CA SER A 197 -2.02 -28.85 -15.21
C SER A 197 -2.38 -29.15 -16.67
N ILE A 198 -2.01 -28.26 -17.61
CA ILE A 198 -2.19 -28.50 -19.04
C ILE A 198 -1.27 -29.63 -19.50
N VAL A 199 0.01 -29.63 -19.08
CA VAL A 199 0.96 -30.70 -19.45
C VAL A 199 0.55 -32.05 -18.88
N SER A 200 -0.03 -32.12 -17.67
CA SER A 200 -0.53 -33.39 -17.12
C SER A 200 -1.76 -33.90 -17.88
N MET A 201 -2.64 -33.03 -18.38
CA MET A 201 -3.78 -33.41 -19.23
C MET A 201 -3.35 -33.99 -20.59
N PHE A 202 -2.19 -33.62 -21.11
CA PHE A 202 -1.65 -34.16 -22.38
C PHE A 202 -0.72 -35.36 -22.20
N ARG A 203 -0.48 -35.80 -20.95
CA ARG A 203 0.34 -36.98 -20.62
C ARG A 203 -0.49 -38.18 -20.13
N SER A 204 -1.81 -38.04 -20.10
CA SER A 204 -2.81 -39.09 -19.85
C SER A 204 -3.48 -39.52 -21.14
#